data_AF-A0A0L0VNF7-F1
#
_entry.id   AF-A0A0L0VNF7-F1
#
_cell.length_a   1.000
_cell.length_b   1.000
_cell.length_c   1.000
_cell.angle_alpha   90.00
_cell.angle_beta   90.00
_cell.angle_gamma   90.00
#
_symmetry.space_group_name_H-M   'P 1'
#
loop_
_entity.id
_entity.type
_entity.pdbx_description
1 polymer ?
#
loop_
_entity_poly.entity_id
_entity_poly.type
_entity_poly.pdbx_seq_one_letter_code
_entity_poly.pdbx_strand_id
1 'polypeptide(L)'
;MNSYRWLFNSCQYPIRPSDKAKKFDLQVNTHLTVIKKGQFFEFLAVKPNGSLLSKAELKVQFNKVIQLAGPIKTPFPVEALTTEHRDTWQMREEL
;
A
#
# COMPACT_ATOMS: atom_id res chain seq x y z
N MET A 1 18.17 -13.80 10.75
CA MET A 1 17.55 -13.62 9.41
C MET A 1 16.03 -13.85 9.38
N ASN A 2 15.38 -14.34 10.45
CA ASN A 2 13.92 -14.60 10.44
C ASN A 2 13.03 -13.37 10.23
N SER A 3 13.53 -12.16 10.50
CA SER A 3 12.81 -10.90 10.31
C SER A 3 12.58 -10.54 8.83
N TYR A 4 13.47 -10.97 7.91
CA TYR A 4 13.38 -10.63 6.49
C TYR A 4 12.06 -11.09 5.84
N ARG A 5 11.41 -12.12 6.40
CA ARG A 5 10.12 -12.61 5.91
C ARG A 5 8.99 -11.58 6.03
N TRP A 6 9.15 -10.50 6.82
CA TRP A 6 8.14 -9.47 7.05
C TRP A 6 8.40 -8.15 6.31
N LEU A 7 9.37 -8.10 5.39
CA LEU A 7 9.69 -6.85 4.68
C LEU A 7 8.72 -6.50 3.55
N PHE A 8 8.22 -7.51 2.84
CA PHE A 8 7.38 -7.34 1.65
C PHE A 8 6.04 -8.03 1.86
N ASN A 9 4.97 -7.56 1.24
CA ASN A 9 3.66 -8.23 1.28
C ASN A 9 3.22 -8.57 2.71
N SER A 10 3.38 -7.62 3.63
CA SER A 10 2.85 -7.72 4.98
C SER A 10 2.35 -6.37 5.46
N CYS A 11 1.27 -6.41 6.24
CA CYS A 11 0.65 -5.23 6.81
C CYS A 11 0.26 -5.52 8.26
N GLN A 12 0.26 -4.49 9.11
CA GLN A 12 -0.22 -4.58 10.48
C GLN A 12 -1.68 -4.16 10.53
N TYR A 13 -2.51 -5.00 11.14
CA TYR A 13 -3.93 -4.74 11.35
C TYR A 13 -4.18 -4.27 12.79
N PRO A 14 -4.95 -3.20 12.98
CA PRO A 14 -5.39 -2.75 14.30
C PRO A 14 -6.49 -3.68 14.85
N ILE A 15 -6.13 -4.61 15.72
CA ILE A 15 -7.06 -5.63 16.25
C ILE A 15 -6.98 -5.65 17.77
N ARG A 16 -8.11 -5.83 18.48
CA ARG A 16 -8.10 -6.04 19.93
C ARG A 16 -7.76 -7.50 20.29
N PRO A 17 -7.06 -7.75 21.41
CA PRO A 17 -6.46 -6.78 22.33
C PRO A 17 -5.07 -6.29 21.88
N SER A 18 -4.55 -6.80 20.78
CA SER A 18 -3.24 -6.44 20.24
C SER A 18 -3.24 -6.60 18.74
N ASP A 19 -2.59 -5.64 18.07
CA ASP A 19 -2.41 -5.64 16.63
C ASP A 19 -1.81 -6.96 16.12
N LYS A 20 -2.18 -7.33 14.90
CA LYS A 20 -1.64 -8.52 14.24
C LYS A 20 -0.98 -8.17 12.93
N ALA A 21 0.22 -8.69 12.71
CA ALA A 21 0.85 -8.68 11.40
C ALA A 21 0.22 -9.77 10.53
N LYS A 22 -0.20 -9.42 9.32
CA LYS A 22 -0.64 -10.36 8.29
C LYS A 22 0.41 -10.41 7.19
N LYS A 23 0.74 -11.63 6.78
CA LYS A 23 1.56 -11.90 5.60
C LYS A 23 0.64 -12.28 4.45
N PHE A 24 0.90 -11.71 3.28
CA PHE A 24 0.16 -12.00 2.06
C PHE A 24 1.01 -12.84 1.11
N ASP A 25 0.33 -13.70 0.35
CA ASP A 25 0.98 -14.57 -0.62
C ASP A 25 1.53 -13.72 -1.79
N LEU A 26 2.81 -13.89 -2.07
CA LEU A 26 3.53 -13.22 -3.16
C LEU A 26 3.00 -13.58 -4.54
N GLN A 27 2.42 -14.76 -4.74
CA GLN A 27 1.95 -15.19 -6.06
C GLN A 27 0.72 -14.41 -6.52
N VAL A 28 -0.13 -14.01 -5.57
CA VAL A 28 -1.38 -13.28 -5.86
C VAL A 28 -1.30 -11.79 -5.52
N ASN A 29 -0.28 -11.35 -4.76
CA ASN A 29 -0.04 -9.95 -4.41
C ASN A 29 1.22 -9.41 -5.09
N THR A 30 1.13 -9.24 -6.41
CA THR A 30 2.23 -8.77 -7.28
C THR A 30 2.07 -7.30 -7.69
N HIS A 31 1.25 -6.54 -6.96
CA HIS A 31 1.02 -5.12 -7.19
C HIS A 31 1.85 -4.24 -6.26
N LEU A 32 1.97 -2.97 -6.63
CA LEU A 32 2.46 -1.91 -5.75
C LEU A 32 1.32 -0.93 -5.48
N THR A 33 1.22 -0.50 -4.23
CA THR A 33 0.40 0.64 -3.83
C THR A 33 1.28 1.87 -3.73
N VAL A 34 0.86 2.97 -4.37
CA VAL A 34 1.58 4.25 -4.38
C VAL A 34 0.67 5.34 -3.86
N ILE A 35 1.17 6.13 -2.92
CA ILE A 35 0.44 7.26 -2.36
C ILE A 35 1.01 8.55 -2.92
N LYS A 36 0.15 9.40 -3.49
CA LYS A 36 0.51 10.75 -3.92
C LYS A 36 -0.61 11.71 -3.58
N LYS A 37 -0.29 12.81 -2.89
CA LYS A 37 -1.26 13.87 -2.54
C LYS A 37 -2.47 13.34 -1.73
N GLY A 38 -2.24 12.29 -0.94
CA GLY A 38 -3.24 11.55 -0.14
C GLY A 38 -4.21 10.68 -0.95
N GLN A 39 -3.90 10.46 -2.23
CA GLN A 39 -4.62 9.51 -3.08
C GLN A 39 -3.80 8.23 -3.20
N PHE A 40 -4.49 7.10 -3.18
CA PHE A 40 -3.92 5.77 -3.32
C PHE A 40 -4.10 5.28 -4.75
N PHE A 41 -3.04 4.73 -5.32
CA PHE A 41 -3.03 4.15 -6.66
C PHE A 41 -2.44 2.75 -6.58
N GLU A 42 -2.92 1.85 -7.43
CA GLU A 42 -2.37 0.51 -7.55
C GLU A 42 -2.02 0.18 -9.00
N PHE A 43 -0.95 -0.59 -9.19
CA PHE A 43 -0.64 -1.23 -10.47
C PHE A 43 0.20 -2.48 -10.25
N LEU A 44 0.13 -3.42 -11.21
CA LEU A 44 0.94 -4.62 -11.21
C LEU A 44 2.42 -4.31 -11.41
N ALA A 45 3.28 -4.86 -10.55
CA ALA A 45 4.74 -4.79 -10.67
C ALA A 45 5.32 -5.91 -11.53
N VAL A 46 4.46 -6.82 -12.01
CA VAL A 46 4.80 -7.93 -12.90
C VAL A 46 4.12 -7.75 -14.24
N LYS A 47 4.78 -8.22 -15.29
CA LYS A 47 4.24 -8.33 -16.65
C LYS A 47 3.36 -9.58 -16.77
N PRO A 48 2.54 -9.68 -17.84
CA PRO A 48 1.74 -10.88 -18.11
C PRO A 48 2.56 -12.18 -18.21
N ASN A 49 3.84 -12.10 -18.59
CA ASN A 49 4.75 -13.24 -18.65
C ASN A 49 5.41 -13.60 -17.30
N GLY A 50 5.01 -12.95 -16.20
CA GLY A 50 5.54 -13.18 -14.85
C GLY A 50 6.85 -12.46 -14.50
N SER A 51 7.50 -11.80 -15.45
CA SER A 51 8.71 -11.01 -15.17
C SER A 51 8.40 -9.68 -14.49
N LEU A 52 9.32 -9.16 -13.68
CA LEU A 52 9.17 -7.84 -13.06
C LEU A 52 9.22 -6.72 -14.10
N LEU A 53 8.51 -5.63 -13.82
CA LEU A 53 8.67 -4.38 -14.56
C LEU A 53 10.12 -3.90 -14.46
N SER A 54 10.68 -3.47 -15.58
CA SER A 54 11.97 -2.79 -15.62
C SER A 54 11.89 -1.41 -14.98
N LYS A 55 13.05 -0.82 -14.66
CA LYS A 55 13.16 0.55 -14.17
C LYS A 55 12.45 1.57 -15.08
N ALA A 56 12.56 1.39 -16.41
CA ALA A 56 11.92 2.28 -17.38
C ALA A 56 10.40 2.15 -17.33
N GLU A 57 9.87 0.93 -17.24
CA GLU A 57 8.42 0.68 -17.16
C GLU A 57 7.84 1.18 -15.84
N LEU A 58 8.53 0.96 -14.71
CA LEU A 58 8.14 1.54 -13.42
C LEU A 58 8.08 3.06 -13.47
N LYS A 59 9.06 3.71 -14.11
CA LYS A 59 9.07 5.17 -14.30
C LYS A 59 7.83 5.65 -15.07
N VAL A 60 7.40 4.90 -16.09
CA VAL A 60 6.16 5.20 -16.83
C VAL A 60 4.94 5.11 -15.91
N GLN A 61 4.83 4.07 -15.06
CA GLN A 61 3.71 3.95 -14.12
C GLN A 61 3.70 5.08 -13.09
N PHE A 62 4.85 5.44 -12.52
CA PHE A 62 4.93 6.55 -11.57
C PHE A 62 4.59 7.90 -12.20
N ASN A 63 4.99 8.14 -13.45
CA ASN A 63 4.60 9.34 -14.17
C ASN A 63 3.08 9.42 -14.37
N LYS A 64 2.42 8.29 -14.68
CA LYS A 64 0.95 8.24 -14.73
C LYS A 64 0.33 8.56 -13.38
N VAL A 65 0.85 8.00 -12.29
CA VAL A 65 0.38 8.33 -10.92
C VAL A 65 0.52 9.82 -10.64
N ILE A 66 1.65 10.44 -10.99
CA ILE A 66 1.86 11.88 -10.81
C ILE A 66 0.82 12.70 -11.60
N GLN A 67 0.56 12.30 -12.85
CA GLN A 67 -0.42 12.98 -13.70
C GLN A 67 -1.85 12.82 -13.17
N LEU A 68 -2.24 11.60 -12.77
CA LEU A 68 -3.57 11.29 -12.25
C LEU A 68 -3.84 11.95 -10.89
N ALA A 69 -2.83 12.01 -10.02
CA ALA A 69 -2.96 12.68 -8.73
C ALA A 69 -3.22 14.19 -8.86
N GLY A 70 -2.82 14.79 -9.99
CA GLY A 70 -3.05 16.19 -10.28
C GLY A 70 -2.41 17.16 -9.25
N PRO A 71 -2.78 18.45 -9.31
CA PRO A 71 -2.16 19.47 -8.46
C PRO A 71 -2.74 19.51 -7.03
N ILE A 72 -4.02 19.20 -6.89
CA ILE A 72 -4.82 19.38 -5.67
C ILE A 72 -4.65 18.16 -4.75
N LYS A 73 -4.43 18.41 -3.46
CA LYS A 73 -4.42 17.33 -2.45
C LYS A 73 -5.84 16.87 -2.15
N THR A 74 -6.01 15.59 -1.81
CA THR A 74 -7.29 15.13 -1.27
C THR A 74 -7.68 15.98 -0.06
N PRO A 75 -8.95 16.42 0.06
CA PRO A 75 -9.41 17.14 1.24
C PRO A 75 -9.46 16.25 2.49
N PHE A 76 -9.56 14.93 2.32
CA PHE A 76 -9.65 13.96 3.41
C PHE A 76 -8.57 12.88 3.22
N PRO A 77 -7.37 13.05 3.78
CA PRO A 77 -6.27 12.08 3.65
C PRO A 77 -6.51 10.87 4.53
N VAL A 78 -6.99 9.77 3.94
CA VAL A 78 -7.30 8.52 4.65
C VAL A 78 -6.05 7.92 5.30
N GLU A 79 -4.87 8.17 4.74
CA GLU A 79 -3.60 7.69 5.30
C GLU A 79 -3.32 8.23 6.71
N ALA A 80 -3.83 9.42 7.04
CA ALA A 80 -3.61 10.04 8.36
C ALA A 80 -4.23 9.19 9.48
N LEU A 81 -5.29 8.43 9.19
CA LEU A 81 -5.94 7.56 10.17
C LEU A 81 -5.01 6.49 10.74
N THR A 82 -4.01 6.06 9.97
CA THR A 82 -3.02 5.06 10.41
C THR A 82 -2.08 5.59 11.50
N THR A 83 -2.09 6.90 11.77
CA THR A 83 -1.27 7.55 12.80
C THR A 83 -1.99 7.74 14.14
N GLU A 84 -3.30 7.47 14.17
CA GLU A 84 -4.13 7.60 15.37
C GLU A 84 -3.78 6.56 16.44
N HIS A 85 -4.28 6.79 17.65
CA HIS A 85 -4.23 5.81 18.73
C HIS A 85 -4.84 4.47 18.26
N ARG A 86 -4.17 3.34 18.56
CA ARG A 86 -4.52 2.01 18.00
C ARG A 86 -5.96 1.60 18.25
N ASP A 87 -6.48 1.86 19.46
CA ASP A 87 -7.88 1.56 19.80
C ASP A 87 -8.87 2.43 19.02
N THR A 88 -8.51 3.68 18.73
CA THR A 88 -9.32 4.61 17.95
C THR A 88 -9.30 4.21 16.47
N TRP A 89 -8.14 3.79 15.96
CA TRP A 89 -7.99 3.34 14.59
C TRP A 89 -8.78 2.05 14.33
N GLN A 90 -8.67 1.06 15.22
CA GLN A 90 -9.41 -0.20 15.12
C GLN A 90 -10.93 0.02 15.04
N MET A 91 -11.49 0.89 15.88
CA MET A 91 -12.93 1.19 15.87
C MET A 91 -13.42 1.75 14.52
N ARG A 92 -12.56 2.43 13.76
CA ARG A 92 -12.91 3.01 12.46
C ARG A 92 -12.81 2.03 11.29
N GLU A 93 -12.07 0.92 11.43
CA GLU A 93 -12.00 -0.14 10.40
C GLU A 93 -13.25 -1.04 10.42
N GLU A 94 -13.95 -1.13 11.55
CA GLU A 94 -15.14 -1.98 11.72
C GLU A 94 -16.46 -1.35 11.23
N LEU A 95 -16.45 -0.08 10.81
CA LEU A 95 -17.60 0.67 10.30
C LEU A 95 -17.69 0.60 8.76
#